data_AF-A0A961U570-F1
#
_entry.id   AF-A0A961U570-F1
#
_cell.length_a   1.000
_cell.length_b   1.000
_cell.length_c   1.000
_cell.angle_alpha   90.00
_cell.angle_beta   90.00
_cell.angle_gamma   90.00
#
_symmetry.space_group_name_H-M   'P 1'
#
loop_
_entity.id
_entity.type
_entity.pdbx_description
1 polymer ?
#
loop_
_entity_poly.entity_id
_entity_poly.type
_entity_poly.pdbx_seq_one_letter_code
_entity_poly.pdbx_strand_id
1 'polypeptide(L)'
;ARSVVNFDAGAETPAAGIYTAIGIALATLFLTPLLASLPQATLAATIIVAVLSLVNVAAIRRVWAYSKVDFSAMAATILGTLFVGVEIGVVMGVVLSLLLHLYRTSRPHMAV
;
A
#
# COMPACT_ATOMS: atom_id res chain seq x y z
N ALA A 1 6.84 5.94 -2.78
CA ALA A 1 7.41 7.05 -3.60
C ALA A 1 8.74 7.56 -3.04
N ARG A 2 8.80 8.09 -1.80
CA ARG A 2 10.03 8.71 -1.26
C ARG A 2 11.28 7.83 -1.29
N SER A 3 11.19 6.53 -0.95
CA SER A 3 12.35 5.63 -0.97
C SER A 3 12.83 5.31 -2.38
N VAL A 4 11.90 5.06 -3.32
CA VAL A 4 12.21 4.78 -4.72
C VAL A 4 12.87 5.98 -5.38
N VAL A 5 12.32 7.19 -5.18
CA VAL A 5 12.92 8.43 -5.70
C VAL A 5 14.29 8.71 -5.08
N ASN A 6 14.47 8.41 -3.79
CA ASN A 6 15.77 8.58 -3.12
C ASN A 6 16.80 7.57 -3.64
N PHE A 7 16.38 6.34 -3.92
CA PHE A 7 17.22 5.30 -4.54
C PHE A 7 17.60 5.67 -5.98
N ASP A 8 16.64 6.12 -6.78
CA ASP A 8 16.85 6.57 -8.17
C ASP A 8 17.74 7.82 -8.25
N ALA A 9 17.70 8.67 -7.22
CA ALA A 9 18.58 9.84 -7.09
C ALA A 9 20.01 9.50 -6.62
N GLY A 10 20.34 8.22 -6.43
CA GLY A 10 21.68 7.76 -6.06
C GLY A 10 22.00 7.88 -4.56
N ALA A 11 21.00 7.81 -3.69
CA ALA A 11 21.26 7.87 -2.24
C ALA A 11 21.90 6.57 -1.72
N GLU A 12 23.17 6.65 -1.33
CA GLU A 12 23.91 5.51 -0.76
C GLU A 12 23.97 5.50 0.77
N THR A 13 23.58 6.59 1.43
CA THR A 13 23.69 6.72 2.90
C THR A 13 22.41 7.28 3.54
N PRO A 14 22.18 7.02 4.84
CA PRO A 14 21.06 7.62 5.60
C PRO A 14 21.07 9.15 5.62
N ALA A 15 22.21 9.78 5.31
CA ALA A 15 22.35 11.23 5.21
C ALA A 15 21.39 11.85 4.19
N ALA A 16 20.98 11.13 3.14
CA ALA A 16 19.97 11.59 2.18
C ALA A 16 18.62 11.93 2.86
N GLY A 17 18.26 11.18 3.91
CA GLY A 17 17.08 11.47 4.73
C GLY A 17 17.20 12.81 5.48
N ILE A 18 18.38 13.12 5.99
CA ILE A 18 18.68 14.37 6.70
C ILE A 18 18.58 15.56 5.74
N TYR A 19 19.21 15.48 4.55
CA TYR A 19 19.11 16.54 3.55
C TYR A 19 17.68 16.77 3.07
N THR A 20 16.90 15.71 2.90
CA THR A 20 15.47 15.82 2.58
C THR A 20 14.70 16.53 3.70
N ALA A 21 14.99 16.24 4.97
CA ALA A 21 14.32 16.87 6.11
C ALA A 21 14.65 18.37 6.20
N ILE A 22 15.93 18.74 6.00
CA ILE A 22 16.35 20.14 5.93
C ILE A 22 15.64 20.86 4.78
N GLY A 23 15.59 20.24 3.60
CA GLY A 23 14.88 20.79 2.44
C GLY A 23 13.39 21.03 2.71
N ILE A 24 12.71 20.08 3.36
CA ILE A 24 11.31 20.24 3.77
C ILE A 24 11.15 21.36 4.81
N ALA A 25 12.06 21.46 5.78
CA ALA A 25 12.03 22.52 6.80
C ALA A 25 12.18 23.92 6.17
N LEU A 26 13.12 24.09 5.24
CA LEU A 26 13.29 25.35 4.51
C LEU A 26 12.09 25.65 3.61
N ALA A 27 11.59 24.65 2.87
CA ALA A 27 10.41 24.81 2.03
C ALA A 27 9.17 25.21 2.86
N THR A 28 8.96 24.60 4.02
CA THR A 28 7.84 24.97 4.90
C THR A 28 8.06 26.35 5.55
N LEU A 29 9.27 26.76 5.90
CA LEU A 29 9.48 28.10 6.47
C LEU A 29 9.25 29.23 5.44
N PHE A 30 9.73 29.05 4.20
CA PHE A 30 9.74 30.10 3.19
C PHE A 30 8.63 30.00 2.13
N LEU A 31 8.18 28.80 1.77
CA LEU A 31 7.17 28.56 0.72
C LEU A 31 5.76 28.29 1.26
N THR A 32 5.55 28.20 2.58
CA THR A 32 4.19 28.07 3.16
C THR A 32 3.16 29.09 2.61
N PRO A 33 3.45 30.39 2.45
CA PRO A 33 2.45 31.32 1.89
C PRO A 33 2.04 31.01 0.45
N LEU A 34 2.92 30.40 -0.34
CA LEU A 34 2.61 29.92 -1.70
C LEU A 34 1.84 28.59 -1.67
N LEU A 35 2.19 27.69 -0.74
CA LEU A 35 1.57 26.38 -0.57
C LEU A 35 0.18 26.45 0.07
N ALA A 36 -0.10 27.44 0.91
CA ALA A 36 -1.39 27.60 1.59
C ALA A 36 -2.55 27.89 0.64
N SER A 37 -2.25 28.53 -0.50
CA SER A 37 -3.24 28.85 -1.54
C SER A 37 -3.51 27.69 -2.50
N LEU A 38 -2.90 26.52 -2.28
CA LEU A 38 -3.09 25.38 -3.16
C LEU A 38 -4.54 24.85 -3.07
N PRO A 39 -5.23 24.72 -4.22
CA PRO A 39 -6.55 24.11 -4.24
C PRO A 39 -6.50 22.68 -3.70
N GLN A 40 -7.51 22.31 -2.91
CA GLN A 40 -7.67 20.95 -2.39
C GLN A 40 -7.68 19.89 -3.52
N ALA A 41 -8.11 20.28 -4.73
CA ALA A 41 -8.06 19.45 -5.93
C ALA A 41 -6.64 18.99 -6.30
N THR A 42 -5.63 19.87 -6.18
CA THR A 42 -4.24 19.51 -6.49
C THR A 42 -3.71 18.50 -5.48
N LEU A 43 -4.01 18.68 -4.19
CA LEU A 43 -3.63 17.73 -3.15
C LEU A 43 -4.32 16.36 -3.37
N ALA A 44 -5.62 16.36 -3.66
CA ALA A 44 -6.35 15.13 -3.98
C ALA A 44 -5.77 14.41 -5.21
N ALA A 45 -5.44 15.15 -6.28
CA ALA A 45 -4.83 14.59 -7.47
C ALA A 45 -3.48 13.91 -7.16
N THR A 46 -2.61 14.53 -6.36
CA THR A 46 -1.33 13.91 -5.96
C THR A 46 -1.52 12.62 -5.15
N ILE A 47 -2.53 12.56 -4.27
CA ILE A 47 -2.87 11.36 -3.51
C ILE A 47 -3.37 10.25 -4.45
N ILE A 48 -4.27 10.57 -5.38
CA ILE A 48 -4.81 9.59 -6.33
C ILE A 48 -3.68 9.00 -7.19
N VAL A 49 -2.80 9.84 -7.75
CA VAL A 49 -1.65 9.37 -8.53
C VAL A 49 -0.76 8.45 -7.71
N ALA A 50 -0.51 8.78 -6.44
CA ALA A 50 0.26 7.92 -5.56
C ALA A 50 -0.45 6.56 -5.33
N VAL A 51 -1.75 6.55 -5.02
CA VAL A 51 -2.51 5.32 -4.75
C VAL A 51 -2.62 4.44 -6.00
N LEU A 52 -2.78 5.01 -7.18
CA LEU A 52 -2.82 4.25 -8.43
C LEU A 52 -1.56 3.43 -8.66
N SER A 53 -0.40 3.89 -8.17
CA SER A 53 0.86 3.12 -8.25
C SER A 53 0.91 1.93 -7.27
N LEU A 54 0.11 1.94 -6.21
CA LEU A 54 0.02 0.85 -5.23
C LEU A 54 -0.94 -0.26 -5.68
N VAL A 55 -1.99 0.08 -6.44
CA VAL A 55 -3.03 -0.87 -6.84
C VAL A 55 -2.52 -1.79 -7.95
N ASN A 56 -2.30 -3.07 -7.62
CA ASN A 56 -1.89 -4.08 -8.58
C ASN A 56 -3.10 -4.89 -9.09
N VAL A 57 -3.73 -4.39 -10.15
CA VAL A 57 -4.89 -5.06 -10.79
C VAL A 57 -4.50 -6.42 -11.39
N ALA A 58 -3.26 -6.56 -11.88
CA ALA A 58 -2.77 -7.82 -12.42
C ALA A 58 -2.70 -8.91 -11.34
N ALA A 59 -2.31 -8.57 -10.12
CA ALA A 59 -2.30 -9.49 -8.99
C ALA A 59 -3.71 -9.99 -8.66
N ILE A 60 -4.71 -9.10 -8.60
CA ILE A 60 -6.11 -9.46 -8.38
C ILE A 60 -6.59 -10.48 -9.43
N ARG A 61 -6.31 -10.20 -10.72
CA ARG A 61 -6.69 -11.10 -11.82
C ARG A 61 -5.98 -12.46 -11.72
N ARG A 62 -4.70 -12.49 -11.35
CA ARG A 62 -3.94 -13.75 -11.15
C ARG A 62 -4.54 -14.58 -10.02
N VAL A 63 -4.86 -13.97 -8.88
CA VAL A 63 -5.47 -14.66 -7.74
C VAL A 63 -6.82 -15.24 -8.12
N TRP A 64 -7.66 -14.49 -8.83
CA TRP A 64 -8.94 -14.99 -9.34
C TRP A 64 -8.78 -16.22 -10.26
N ALA A 65 -7.79 -16.18 -11.16
CA ALA A 65 -7.53 -17.29 -12.08
C ALA A 65 -6.94 -18.53 -11.40
N TYR A 66 -6.14 -18.34 -10.34
CA TYR A 66 -5.46 -19.43 -9.65
C TYR A 66 -6.33 -20.12 -8.59
N SER A 67 -7.01 -19.35 -7.73
CA SER A 67 -7.81 -19.91 -6.64
C SER A 67 -8.96 -18.97 -6.25
N LYS A 68 -10.20 -19.45 -6.45
CA LYS A 68 -11.41 -18.72 -6.00
C LYS A 68 -11.46 -18.53 -4.48
N VAL A 69 -10.82 -19.43 -3.72
CA VAL A 69 -10.75 -19.36 -2.26
C VAL A 69 -9.80 -18.26 -1.80
N ASP A 70 -8.64 -18.11 -2.46
CA ASP A 70 -7.73 -17.01 -2.14
C ASP A 70 -8.31 -15.67 -2.58
N PHE A 71 -9.05 -15.66 -3.69
CA PHE A 71 -9.76 -14.47 -4.11
C PHE A 71 -10.85 -14.06 -3.10
N SER A 72 -11.64 -14.99 -2.57
CA SER A 72 -12.68 -14.63 -1.60
C SER A 72 -12.08 -14.08 -0.30
N ALA A 73 -10.96 -14.61 0.17
CA ALA A 73 -10.24 -14.07 1.32
C ALA A 73 -9.63 -12.68 1.03
N MET A 74 -9.05 -12.49 -0.16
CA MET A 74 -8.57 -11.18 -0.61
C MET A 74 -9.72 -10.16 -0.68
N ALA A 75 -10.85 -10.53 -1.29
CA ALA A 75 -12.03 -9.68 -1.40
C ALA A 75 -12.62 -9.36 -0.02
N ALA A 76 -12.74 -10.34 0.87
CA ALA A 76 -13.20 -10.14 2.24
C ALA A 76 -12.30 -9.16 3.00
N THR A 77 -10.98 -9.24 2.81
CA THR A 77 -10.01 -8.31 3.42
C THR A 77 -10.19 -6.90 2.86
N ILE A 78 -10.34 -6.75 1.54
CA ILE A 78 -10.55 -5.45 0.88
C ILE A 78 -11.89 -4.81 1.32
N LEU A 79 -12.96 -5.59 1.34
CA LEU A 79 -14.26 -5.09 1.79
C LEU A 79 -14.24 -4.77 3.28
N GLY A 80 -13.56 -5.60 4.08
CA GLY A 80 -13.33 -5.37 5.50
C GLY A 80 -12.61 -4.04 5.77
N THR A 81 -11.49 -3.78 5.08
CA THR A 81 -10.76 -2.51 5.23
C THR A 81 -11.59 -1.31 4.78
N LEU A 82 -12.37 -1.46 3.70
CA LEU A 82 -13.17 -0.36 3.13
C LEU A 82 -14.37 0.03 4.01
N PHE A 83 -15.09 -0.94 4.57
CA PHE A 83 -16.32 -0.67 5.34
C PHE A 83 -16.08 -0.49 6.84
N VAL A 84 -15.11 -1.21 7.41
CA VAL A 84 -14.91 -1.26 8.87
C VAL A 84 -13.66 -0.47 9.29
N GLY A 85 -12.70 -0.31 8.38
CA GLY A 85 -11.47 0.43 8.61
C GLY A 85 -10.22 -0.45 8.51
N VAL A 86 -9.07 0.20 8.35
CA VAL A 86 -7.79 -0.46 8.07
C VAL A 86 -7.36 -1.40 9.20
N GLU A 87 -7.57 -1.01 10.46
CA GLU A 87 -7.18 -1.81 11.63
C GLU A 87 -7.87 -3.19 11.63
N ILE A 88 -9.21 -3.18 11.58
CA ILE A 88 -10.00 -4.43 11.58
C ILE A 88 -9.77 -5.21 10.28
N GLY A 89 -9.67 -4.54 9.14
CA GLY A 89 -9.41 -5.21 7.88
C GLY A 89 -8.06 -5.94 7.84
N VAL A 90 -6.99 -5.38 8.43
CA VAL A 90 -5.70 -6.07 8.55
C VAL A 90 -5.81 -7.31 9.43
N VAL A 91 -6.47 -7.21 10.59
CA VAL A 91 -6.69 -8.35 11.48
C VAL A 91 -7.46 -9.46 10.78
N MET A 92 -8.54 -9.12 10.08
CA MET A 92 -9.31 -10.08 9.30
C MET A 92 -8.47 -10.75 8.20
N GLY A 93 -7.65 -9.99 7.48
CA GLY A 93 -6.77 -10.53 6.45
C GLY A 93 -5.76 -11.53 7.00
N VAL A 94 -5.14 -11.22 8.14
CA VAL A 94 -4.21 -12.13 8.83
C VAL A 94 -4.92 -13.41 9.28
N VAL A 95 -6.08 -13.28 9.93
CA VAL A 95 -6.86 -14.45 10.40
C VAL A 95 -7.29 -15.34 9.24
N LEU A 96 -7.83 -14.76 8.16
CA LEU A 96 -8.23 -15.50 6.97
C LEU A 96 -7.04 -16.20 6.31
N SER A 97 -5.90 -15.52 6.21
CA SER A 97 -4.68 -16.11 5.64
C SER A 97 -4.19 -17.30 6.47
N LEU A 98 -4.18 -17.18 7.80
CA LEU A 98 -3.81 -18.26 8.70
C LEU A 98 -4.76 -19.45 8.60
N LEU A 99 -6.08 -19.21 8.62
CA LEU A 99 -7.08 -20.27 8.49
C LEU A 99 -6.93 -21.02 7.16
N LEU A 100 -6.73 -20.30 6.05
CA LEU A 100 -6.51 -20.92 4.74
C LEU A 100 -5.21 -21.70 4.67
N HIS A 101 -4.14 -21.18 5.26
CA HIS A 101 -2.87 -21.88 5.35
C HIS A 101 -3.00 -23.18 6.15
N LEU A 102 -3.62 -23.13 7.33
CA LEU A 102 -3.87 -24.32 8.15
C LEU A 102 -4.77 -25.33 7.45
N TYR A 103 -5.82 -24.88 6.77
CA TYR A 103 -6.72 -25.75 6.02
C TYR A 103 -6.00 -26.49 4.89
N ARG A 104 -5.10 -25.81 4.17
CA ARG A 104 -4.28 -26.42 3.11
C ARG A 104 -3.26 -27.40 3.65
N THR A 105 -2.59 -27.06 4.74
CA THR A 105 -1.62 -27.95 5.39
C THR A 105 -2.30 -29.20 5.98
N SER A 106 -3.54 -29.07 6.47
CA SER A 106 -4.33 -30.17 7.04
C SER A 106 -4.98 -31.09 6.01
N ARG A 107 -5.12 -30.63 4.75
CA ARG A 107 -5.52 -31.46 3.61
C ARG A 107 -4.37 -31.55 2.62
N PRO A 108 -3.33 -32.37 2.88
CA PRO A 108 -2.27 -32.54 1.92
C PRO A 108 -2.92 -33.06 0.63
N HIS A 109 -2.55 -32.48 -0.51
CA HIS A 109 -2.79 -33.12 -1.79
C HIS A 109 -2.02 -34.43 -1.74
N MET A 110 -2.69 -35.52 -1.34
CA MET A 110 -2.26 -36.87 -1.67
C MET A 110 -2.26 -36.92 -3.19
N ALA A 111 -1.10 -36.62 -3.78
CA ALA A 111 -0.78 -37.09 -5.11
C ALA A 111 -0.79 -38.61 -5.02
N VAL A 112 -1.82 -39.22 -5.59
CA VAL A 112 -1.80 -40.61 -6.03
C VAL A 112 -1.42 -40.59 -7.49
#